data_AF-A0A418YE90-F1
#
_entry.id   AF-A0A418YE90-F1
#
_cell.length_a   1.000
_cell.length_b   1.000
_cell.length_c   1.000
_cell.angle_alpha   90.00
_cell.angle_beta   90.00
_cell.angle_gamma   90.00
#
_symmetry.space_group_name_H-M   'P 1'
#
loop_
_entity.id
_entity.type
_entity.pdbx_description
1 polymer ?
#
loop_
_entity_poly.entity_id
_entity_poly.type
_entity_poly.pdbx_seq_one_letter_code
_entity_poly.pdbx_strand_id
1 'polypeptide(L)'
;MKTYLFLVSEDKVLIHLDPNSDTLLAEKEQLVSQGFEVLDYIAAENLEAAYEMAKQPNLHAVEQYTQSNFFCYIVDALVSLLRGLRYS
;
A
#
# COMPACT_ATOMS: atom_id res chain seq x y z
N MET A 1 -4.32 18.97 -11.20
CA MET A 1 -4.36 17.75 -10.36
C MET A 1 -5.26 18.03 -9.17
N LYS A 2 -6.05 17.04 -8.78
CA LYS A 2 -6.92 17.08 -7.61
C LYS A 2 -6.50 15.98 -6.65
N THR A 3 -6.65 16.25 -5.36
CA THR A 3 -6.35 15.29 -4.30
C THR A 3 -7.65 14.70 -3.78
N TYR A 4 -7.64 13.41 -3.48
CA TYR A 4 -8.79 12.67 -2.98
C TYR A 4 -8.34 11.85 -1.77
N LEU A 5 -9.11 11.87 -0.68
CA LEU A 5 -8.87 11.01 0.47
C LEU A 5 -9.64 9.71 0.27
N PHE A 6 -8.97 8.56 0.30
CA PHE A 6 -9.64 7.26 0.18
C PHE A 6 -9.77 6.54 1.50
N LEU A 7 -10.93 5.89 1.69
CA LEU A 7 -11.23 5.01 2.80
C LEU A 7 -11.74 3.67 2.30
N VAL A 8 -11.46 2.60 3.02
CA VAL A 8 -11.83 1.22 2.67
C VAL A 8 -12.52 0.54 3.84
N SER A 9 -13.59 -0.21 3.58
CA SER A 9 -14.21 -1.09 4.59
C SER A 9 -13.63 -2.51 4.54
N GLU A 10 -13.91 -3.32 5.56
CA GLU A 10 -13.60 -4.76 5.56
C GLU A 10 -14.16 -5.49 4.33
N ASP A 11 -15.33 -5.06 3.83
CA ASP A 11 -15.98 -5.58 2.61
C ASP A 11 -15.35 -5.07 1.31
N LYS A 12 -14.19 -4.40 1.38
CA LYS A 12 -13.47 -3.79 0.24
C LYS A 12 -14.27 -2.72 -0.49
N VAL A 13 -15.20 -2.06 0.20
CA VAL A 13 -15.92 -0.91 -0.35
C VAL A 13 -15.00 0.29 -0.27
N LEU A 14 -14.72 0.92 -1.41
CA LEU A 14 -13.81 2.04 -1.53
C LEU A 14 -14.59 3.35 -1.69
N ILE A 15 -14.41 4.26 -0.74
CA ILE A 15 -15.06 5.58 -0.72
C ILE A 15 -13.98 6.65 -0.84
N HIS A 16 -14.28 7.73 -1.55
CA HIS A 16 -13.43 8.92 -1.61
C HIS A 16 -14.14 10.10 -0.92
N LEU A 17 -13.35 10.95 -0.26
CA LEU A 17 -13.77 12.24 0.27
C LEU A 17 -12.97 13.36 -0.41
N ASP A 18 -13.60 14.53 -0.57
CA ASP A 18 -12.90 15.73 -1.06
C ASP A 18 -12.14 16.38 0.11
N PRO A 19 -10.79 16.43 0.06
CA PRO A 19 -9.98 16.99 1.14
C PRO A 19 -10.13 18.51 1.29
N ASN A 20 -10.74 19.20 0.32
CA ASN A 20 -11.00 20.65 0.41
C ASN A 20 -12.41 20.95 0.93
N SER A 21 -13.21 19.93 1.27
CA SER A 21 -14.53 20.14 1.83
C SER A 21 -14.44 20.56 3.30
N ASP A 22 -15.26 21.56 3.68
CA ASP A 22 -15.38 22.00 5.08
C ASP A 22 -15.96 20.89 5.99
N THR A 23 -16.61 19.88 5.40
CA THR A 23 -17.21 18.73 6.11
C THR A 23 -16.28 17.53 6.23
N LEU A 24 -15.07 17.59 5.66
CA LEU A 24 -14.15 16.45 5.58
C LEU A 24 -13.95 15.74 6.91
N LEU A 25 -13.73 16.50 7.99
CA LEU A 25 -13.44 15.93 9.31
C LEU A 25 -14.63 15.14 9.84
N ALA A 26 -15.84 15.69 9.74
CA ALA A 26 -17.06 15.04 10.20
C ALA A 26 -17.38 13.78 9.37
N GLU A 27 -17.24 13.86 8.04
CA GLU A 27 -17.46 12.72 7.15
C GLU A 27 -16.45 11.60 7.40
N LYS A 28 -15.17 11.96 7.60
CA LYS A 28 -14.11 11.00 7.93
C LYS A 28 -14.38 10.31 9.26
N GLU A 29 -14.70 11.06 10.31
CA GLU A 29 -15.00 10.49 11.64
C GLU A 29 -16.24 9.58 11.59
N GLN A 30 -17.27 9.99 10.84
CA GLN A 30 -18.46 9.18 10.63
C GLN A 30 -18.16 7.87 9.91
N LEU A 31 -17.32 7.89 8.86
CA LEU A 31 -16.92 6.67 8.14
C LEU A 31 -16.03 5.77 9.01
N VAL A 32 -15.08 6.35 9.73
CA VAL A 32 -14.22 5.59 10.67
C VAL A 32 -15.06 4.92 11.76
N SER A 33 -16.08 5.60 12.30
CA SER A 33 -16.99 5.01 13.28
C SER A 33 -17.84 3.87 12.72
N GLN A 34 -18.02 3.81 11.41
CA GLN A 34 -18.72 2.72 10.70
C GLN A 34 -17.78 1.56 10.33
N GLY A 35 -16.51 1.62 10.72
CA GLY A 35 -15.52 0.57 10.42
C GLY A 35 -14.79 0.76 9.09
N PHE A 36 -14.80 1.96 8.51
CA PHE A 36 -13.89 2.28 7.41
C PHE A 36 -12.51 2.65 7.92
N GLU A 37 -11.48 2.15 7.24
CA GLU A 37 -10.09 2.51 7.47
C GLU A 37 -9.62 3.55 6.46
N VAL A 38 -8.80 4.49 6.91
CA VAL A 38 -8.20 5.48 6.02
C VAL A 38 -7.04 4.84 5.27
N LEU A 39 -7.09 4.87 3.93
CA LEU A 39 -6.01 4.39 3.08
C LEU A 39 -4.93 5.45 2.92
N ASP A 40 -5.18 6.47 2.08
CA ASP A 40 -4.25 7.57 1.84
C ASP A 40 -4.90 8.71 1.03
N TYR A 41 -4.17 9.83 0.91
CA TYR A 41 -4.44 10.92 -0.01
C TYR A 41 -3.79 10.65 -1.37
N ILE A 42 -4.61 10.57 -2.42
CA ILE A 42 -4.15 10.30 -3.78
C ILE A 42 -4.35 11.54 -4.63
N ALA A 43 -3.25 12.03 -5.22
CA ALA A 43 -3.28 13.12 -6.18
C ALA A 43 -3.35 12.56 -7.61
N ALA A 44 -4.40 12.89 -8.34
CA ALA A 44 -4.61 12.42 -9.70
C ALA A 44 -5.12 13.53 -10.63
N GLU A 45 -5.04 13.28 -11.94
CA GLU A 45 -5.57 14.22 -12.94
C GLU A 45 -7.09 14.24 -12.98
N ASN A 46 -7.71 13.09 -12.75
CA ASN A 46 -9.17 12.91 -12.71
C ASN A 46 -9.55 11.80 -11.71
N LEU A 47 -10.85 11.69 -11.43
CA LEU A 47 -11.37 10.75 -10.45
C LEU A 47 -11.11 9.29 -10.85
N GLU A 48 -11.23 8.96 -12.13
CA GLU A 48 -11.02 7.59 -12.64
C GLU A 48 -9.57 7.13 -12.40
N ALA A 49 -8.60 7.99 -12.71
CA ALA A 49 -7.19 7.75 -12.41
C ALA A 49 -6.93 7.60 -10.89
N ALA A 50 -7.62 8.37 -10.05
CA ALA A 50 -7.51 8.27 -8.59
C ALA A 50 -8.00 6.89 -8.09
N TYR A 51 -9.12 6.40 -8.63
CA TYR A 51 -9.65 5.07 -8.29
C TYR A 51 -8.74 3.94 -8.77
N GLU A 52 -8.14 4.05 -9.96
CA GLU A 52 -7.18 3.06 -10.45
C GLU A 52 -5.92 3.01 -9.57
N MET A 53 -5.46 4.16 -9.07
CA MET A 53 -4.35 4.21 -8.10
C MET A 53 -4.77 3.63 -6.73
N ALA A 54 -5.98 3.95 -6.25
CA ALA A 54 -6.48 3.47 -4.96
C ALA A 54 -6.73 1.95 -4.92
N LYS A 55 -7.11 1.37 -6.07
CA LYS A 55 -7.35 -0.08 -6.21
C LYS A 55 -6.07 -0.91 -6.27
N GLN A 56 -4.88 -0.31 -6.41
CA GLN A 56 -3.61 -1.03 -6.48
C GLN A 56 -3.03 -1.20 -5.06
N PRO A 57 -3.33 -2.27 -4.32
CA PRO A 57 -2.99 -2.35 -2.91
C PRO A 57 -1.54 -2.83 -2.71
N ASN A 58 -0.69 -2.85 -3.75
CA ASN A 58 0.51 -3.71 -3.72
C ASN A 58 1.72 -3.37 -4.60
N LEU A 59 1.81 -2.21 -5.27
CA LEU A 59 3.04 -1.95 -6.07
C LEU A 59 4.21 -1.42 -5.22
N HIS A 60 3.96 -0.63 -4.17
CA HIS A 60 5.04 -0.09 -3.34
C HIS A 60 5.59 -1.07 -2.29
N ALA A 61 4.82 -2.07 -1.84
CA ALA A 61 5.31 -3.07 -0.90
C ALA A 61 6.16 -4.16 -1.60
N VAL A 62 5.77 -4.59 -2.81
CA VAL A 62 6.44 -5.70 -3.52
C VAL A 62 7.85 -5.33 -3.98
N GLU A 63 8.12 -4.07 -4.33
CA GLU A 63 9.47 -3.64 -4.71
C GLU A 63 10.46 -3.67 -3.53
N GLN A 64 10.01 -3.40 -2.30
CA GLN A 64 10.88 -3.47 -1.12
C GLN A 64 11.11 -4.90 -0.62
N TYR A 65 10.13 -5.79 -0.74
CA TYR A 65 10.29 -7.21 -0.37
C TYR A 65 11.10 -8.02 -1.40
N THR A 66 11.10 -7.63 -2.67
CA THR A 66 11.87 -8.35 -3.72
C THR A 66 13.36 -8.00 -3.69
N GLN A 67 13.74 -6.77 -3.33
CA GLN A 67 15.17 -6.45 -3.16
C GLN A 67 15.82 -7.10 -1.94
N SER A 68 15.08 -7.26 -0.84
CA SER A 68 15.64 -7.84 0.40
C SER A 68 15.86 -9.36 0.29
N ASN A 69 14.97 -10.08 -0.41
CA ASN A 69 15.08 -11.54 -0.53
C ASN A 69 16.20 -12.01 -1.47
N PHE A 70 16.54 -11.26 -2.53
CA PHE A 70 17.56 -11.70 -3.50
C PHE A 70 18.96 -11.81 -2.90
N PHE A 71 19.32 -10.88 -1.99
CA PHE A 71 20.63 -10.90 -1.33
C PHE A 71 20.75 -12.04 -0.30
N CYS A 72 19.68 -12.37 0.43
CA CYS A 72 19.71 -13.45 1.41
C CYS A 72 19.95 -14.82 0.76
N TYR A 73 19.29 -15.13 -0.36
CA TYR A 73 19.48 -16.40 -1.06
C TYR A 73 20.91 -16.61 -1.58
N ILE A 74 21.56 -15.54 -2.09
CA ILE A 74 22.93 -15.64 -2.60
C ILE A 74 23.92 -15.86 -1.46
N VAL A 75 23.76 -15.14 -0.35
CA VAL A 75 24.65 -15.28 0.82
C VAL A 75 24.50 -16.68 1.44
N ASP A 76 23.28 -17.18 1.62
CA ASP A 76 23.05 -18.52 2.17
C ASP A 76 23.57 -19.64 1.26
N ALA A 77 23.44 -19.49 -0.06
CA ALA A 77 24.00 -20.45 -1.01
C ALA A 77 25.54 -20.49 -0.93
N LEU A 78 26.19 -19.33 -0.82
CA LEU A 78 27.66 -19.21 -0.70
C LEU A 78 28.18 -19.77 0.62
N VAL A 79 27.49 -19.47 1.73
CA VAL A 79 27.85 -20.01 3.06
C VAL A 79 27.69 -21.53 3.09
N SER A 80 26.64 -22.07 2.48
CA SER A 80 26.40 -23.52 2.41
C SER A 80 27.48 -24.23 1.59
N LEU A 81 27.92 -23.64 0.48
CA LEU A 81 28.97 -24.19 -0.38
C LEU A 81 30.35 -24.17 0.30
N LEU A 82 30.70 -23.07 0.99
CA LEU A 82 31.93 -22.96 1.76
C LEU A 82 31.96 -23.92 2.96
N ARG A 83 30.83 -24.15 3.62
CA ARG A 83 30.73 -25.16 4.69
C ARG A 83 30.84 -26.58 4.13
N GLY A 84 30.24 -26.88 2.99
CA GLY A 84 30.35 -28.19 2.33
C GLY A 84 31.79 -28.55 1.96
N LEU A 85 32.59 -27.58 1.52
CA LEU A 85 34.01 -27.78 1.18
C LEU A 85 34.94 -27.99 2.39
N ARG A 86 34.53 -27.60 3.59
CA ARG A 86 35.35 -27.71 4.81
C ARG A 86 35.15 -29.04 5.56
N TYR A 87 34.13 -29.81 5.20
CA TYR A 87 33.81 -31.10 5.82
C TYR A 87 33.91 -32.30 4.85
N SER A 88 34.47 -32.13 3.65
CA SER A 88 34.88 -33.21 2.75
C SER A 88 36.39 -33.34 2.73
#